data_AF-A0A6P7H6Z7-F1
#
_entry.id   AF-A0A6P7H6Z7-F1
#
_cell.length_a   1.000
_cell.length_b   1.000
_cell.length_c   1.000
_cell.angle_alpha   90.00
_cell.angle_beta   90.00
_cell.angle_gamma   90.00
#
_symmetry.space_group_name_H-M   'P 1'
#
loop_
_entity.id
_entity.type
_entity.pdbx_description
1 polymer ?
#
loop_
_entity_poly.entity_id
_entity_poly.type
_entity_poly.pdbx_seq_one_letter_code
_entity_poly.pdbx_strand_id
1 'polypeptide(L)'
;MGSMTVEEIYKDRKKFSKQVFEVASSDLVNMGITVVSYTLKDIRDEEGAKGYLKSLGMARTAEVKRDARIGEAEARAEATIKEAIAEEQRMASVFLNDTEIAKAKRDFELKKAAYDVEVQTKNAEAEMAYELQAAKTKQRIKEEQMQIQVVERTQQIAVQEQEIARRERELESTIRRPAEAEKFRLEKIAEANHKRVLLEAEAEAESTRLRGEAEAFAIQAKAAAEAEQMAKKAEAWKEYKEAAMIDMYLDVLPKVAAEVAAPLSQAKKITMVSTGTGEVGAAKLTGEILDIVNKVPMLVKSMTGVDISKSVHAA
;
A
#
# COMPACT_ATOMS: atom_id res chain seq x y z
N MET A 1 102.42 -54.25 106.80
CA MET A 1 101.13 -53.89 106.16
C MET A 1 100.89 -52.38 106.07
N GLY A 2 101.58 -51.51 106.84
CA GLY A 2 101.24 -50.08 106.94
C GLY A 2 101.87 -49.10 105.93
N SER A 3 102.53 -49.55 104.85
CA SER A 3 103.27 -48.66 103.92
C SER A 3 102.62 -48.45 102.55
N MET A 4 101.49 -49.10 102.24
CA MET A 4 100.75 -48.94 100.98
C MET A 4 99.28 -48.60 101.25
N THR A 5 98.66 -47.81 100.37
CA THR A 5 97.22 -47.51 100.41
C THR A 5 96.39 -48.63 99.80
N VAL A 6 95.11 -48.71 100.17
CA VAL A 6 94.19 -49.78 99.76
C VAL A 6 93.99 -49.81 98.23
N GLU A 7 94.04 -48.65 97.57
CA GLU A 7 93.91 -48.49 96.13
C GLU A 7 95.12 -49.01 95.36
N GLU A 8 96.33 -48.76 95.89
CA GLU A 8 97.57 -49.27 95.28
C GLU A 8 97.66 -50.78 95.40
N ILE A 9 97.26 -51.34 96.54
CA ILE A 9 97.19 -52.79 96.77
C ILE A 9 96.20 -53.45 95.79
N TYR A 10 95.08 -52.79 95.47
CA TYR A 10 94.08 -53.33 94.55
C TYR A 10 94.46 -53.17 93.07
N LYS A 11 95.03 -52.02 92.68
CA LYS A 11 95.44 -51.74 91.30
C LYS A 11 96.70 -52.52 90.90
N ASP A 12 97.64 -52.72 91.82
CA ASP A 12 98.91 -53.40 91.55
C ASP A 12 99.26 -54.46 92.62
N ARG A 13 98.59 -55.61 92.48
CA ARG A 13 98.76 -56.76 93.37
C ARG A 13 100.17 -57.33 93.40
N LYS A 14 100.93 -57.18 92.31
CA LYS A 14 102.29 -57.73 92.18
C LYS A 14 103.27 -56.97 93.07
N LYS A 15 103.14 -55.64 93.12
CA LYS A 15 103.98 -54.76 93.95
C LYS A 15 103.80 -55.04 95.44
N PHE A 16 102.55 -55.17 95.90
CA PHE A 16 102.23 -55.50 97.29
C PHE A 16 102.80 -56.87 97.70
N SER A 17 102.57 -57.88 96.86
CA SER A 17 103.12 -59.23 97.03
C SER A 17 104.63 -59.18 97.34
N LYS A 18 105.41 -58.51 96.47
CA LYS A 18 106.88 -58.49 96.56
C LYS A 18 107.38 -57.89 97.88
N GLN A 19 106.77 -56.83 98.36
CA GLN A 19 107.17 -56.16 99.61
C GLN A 19 106.88 -57.03 100.85
N VAL A 20 105.74 -57.72 100.89
CA VAL A 20 105.41 -58.62 102.00
C VAL A 20 106.37 -59.81 102.03
N PHE A 21 106.72 -60.35 100.88
CA PHE A 21 107.69 -61.44 100.77
C PHE A 21 109.06 -61.06 101.30
N GLU A 22 109.56 -59.87 100.96
CA GLU A 22 110.89 -59.41 101.35
C GLU A 22 111.01 -59.26 102.88
N VAL A 23 110.00 -58.66 103.52
CA VAL A 23 109.96 -58.50 104.98
C VAL A 23 109.79 -59.86 105.69
N ALA A 24 108.83 -60.68 105.25
CA ALA A 24 108.56 -61.97 105.90
C ALA A 24 109.70 -62.98 105.69
N SER A 25 110.37 -62.96 104.54
CA SER A 25 111.52 -63.86 104.29
C SER A 25 112.68 -63.56 105.22
N SER A 26 112.96 -62.30 105.51
CA SER A 26 114.00 -61.92 106.48
C SER A 26 113.73 -62.47 107.88
N ASP A 27 112.49 -62.38 108.35
CA ASP A 27 112.12 -62.83 109.71
C ASP A 27 112.03 -64.36 109.82
N LEU A 28 111.51 -65.04 108.78
CA LEU A 28 111.38 -66.51 108.76
C LEU A 28 112.74 -67.21 108.67
N VAL A 29 113.70 -66.62 107.95
CA VAL A 29 115.08 -67.14 107.85
C VAL A 29 115.77 -67.14 109.22
N ASN A 30 115.57 -66.12 110.05
CA ASN A 30 116.12 -66.06 111.41
C ASN A 30 115.55 -67.14 112.35
N MET A 31 114.38 -67.70 112.03
CA MET A 31 113.77 -68.83 112.73
C MET A 31 114.10 -70.20 112.09
N GLY A 32 114.90 -70.22 111.02
CA GLY A 32 115.32 -71.43 110.32
C GLY A 32 114.30 -71.99 109.31
N ILE A 33 113.31 -71.19 108.89
CA ILE A 33 112.26 -71.60 107.95
C ILE A 33 112.40 -70.81 106.63
N THR A 34 112.36 -71.49 105.49
CA THR A 34 112.45 -70.85 104.15
C THR A 34 111.11 -70.94 103.42
N VAL A 35 110.61 -69.80 102.92
CA VAL A 35 109.38 -69.73 102.12
C VAL A 35 109.69 -70.05 100.66
N VAL A 36 109.14 -71.14 100.13
CA VAL A 36 109.35 -71.54 98.71
C VAL A 36 108.43 -70.77 97.77
N SER A 37 107.17 -70.54 98.16
CA SER A 37 106.22 -69.75 97.39
C SER A 37 105.10 -69.22 98.27
N TYR A 38 104.57 -68.05 97.91
CA TYR A 38 103.35 -67.49 98.49
C TYR A 38 102.51 -66.91 97.36
N THR A 39 101.20 -67.07 97.44
CA THR A 39 100.25 -66.50 96.49
C THR A 39 99.15 -65.78 97.24
N LEU A 40 98.83 -64.56 96.81
CA LEU A 40 97.70 -63.81 97.36
C LEU A 40 96.41 -64.49 96.91
N LYS A 41 95.65 -65.03 97.85
CA LYS A 41 94.39 -65.74 97.55
C LYS A 41 93.24 -64.76 97.34
N ASP A 42 92.99 -63.89 98.31
CA ASP A 42 91.93 -62.90 98.24
C ASP A 42 92.30 -61.65 99.05
N ILE A 43 91.83 -60.49 98.60
CA ILE A 43 92.01 -59.21 99.29
C ILE A 43 90.62 -58.71 99.60
N ARG A 44 90.26 -58.76 100.89
CA ARG A 44 88.95 -58.37 101.39
C ARG A 44 89.12 -57.29 102.44
N ASP A 45 88.16 -56.39 102.47
CA ASP A 45 87.98 -55.44 103.55
C ASP A 45 87.23 -56.16 104.70
N GLU A 46 87.70 -56.05 105.94
CA GLU A 46 87.09 -56.72 107.10
C GLU A 46 85.74 -56.10 107.50
N GLU A 47 85.49 -54.85 107.08
CA GLU A 47 84.20 -54.19 107.28
C GLU A 47 83.23 -54.58 106.16
N GLY A 48 82.54 -55.70 106.36
CA GLY A 48 81.57 -56.26 105.42
C GLY A 48 80.54 -55.24 104.91
N ALA A 49 80.01 -55.47 103.69
CA ALA A 49 78.95 -54.74 102.99
C ALA A 49 79.10 -53.22 102.75
N LYS A 50 79.84 -52.47 103.58
CA LYS A 50 80.16 -51.03 103.47
C LYS A 50 81.64 -50.76 103.11
N GLY A 51 82.39 -51.79 102.73
CA GLY A 51 83.80 -51.65 102.37
C GLY A 51 84.07 -50.68 101.22
N TYR A 52 85.15 -49.93 101.34
CA TYR A 52 85.57 -48.83 100.46
C TYR A 52 85.67 -49.23 98.98
N LEU A 53 86.15 -50.45 98.71
CA LEU A 53 86.32 -50.99 97.35
C LEU A 53 84.99 -51.19 96.61
N LYS A 54 83.91 -51.52 97.33
CA LYS A 54 82.58 -51.72 96.73
C LYS A 54 81.98 -50.38 96.28
N SER A 55 82.17 -49.33 97.08
CA SER A 55 81.71 -47.97 96.78
C SER A 55 82.43 -47.37 95.57
N LEU A 56 83.74 -47.63 95.42
CA LEU A 56 84.51 -47.18 94.26
C LEU A 56 84.02 -47.84 92.96
N GLY A 57 83.71 -49.14 93.01
CA GLY A 57 83.10 -49.87 91.89
C GLY A 57 81.71 -49.34 91.52
N MET A 58 80.89 -48.95 92.50
CA MET A 58 79.57 -48.34 92.26
C MET A 58 79.69 -47.00 91.53
N ALA A 59 80.61 -46.12 91.94
CA ALA A 59 80.83 -44.83 91.29
C ALA A 59 81.27 -44.99 89.82
N ARG A 60 82.25 -45.86 89.55
CA ARG A 60 82.72 -46.14 88.18
C ARG A 60 81.63 -46.80 87.32
N THR A 61 80.82 -47.68 87.90
CA THR A 61 79.68 -48.30 87.20
C THR A 61 78.59 -47.27 86.85
N ALA A 62 78.34 -46.32 87.74
CA ALA A 62 77.37 -45.24 87.50
C ALA A 62 77.86 -44.28 86.41
N GLU A 63 79.16 -43.96 86.39
CA GLU A 63 79.81 -43.16 85.34
C GLU A 63 79.68 -43.84 83.98
N VAL A 64 80.09 -45.11 83.86
CA VAL A 64 79.97 -45.87 82.61
C VAL A 64 78.50 -45.99 82.14
N LYS A 65 77.54 -46.19 83.06
CA LYS A 65 76.11 -46.21 82.72
C LYS A 65 75.57 -44.84 82.30
N ARG A 66 76.14 -43.74 82.81
CA ARG A 66 75.79 -42.39 82.38
C ARG A 66 76.32 -42.15 80.97
N ASP A 67 77.58 -42.45 80.72
CA ASP A 67 78.22 -42.25 79.42
C ASP A 67 77.59 -43.13 78.35
N ALA A 68 77.25 -44.38 78.67
CA ALA A 68 76.51 -45.26 77.76
C ALA A 68 75.12 -44.69 77.41
N ARG A 69 74.39 -44.13 78.39
CA ARG A 69 73.09 -43.48 78.14
C ARG A 69 73.22 -42.19 77.32
N ILE A 70 74.27 -41.41 77.56
CA ILE A 70 74.56 -40.20 76.78
C ILE A 70 74.87 -40.60 75.33
N GLY A 71 75.76 -41.59 75.14
CA GLY A 71 76.09 -42.09 73.80
C GLY A 71 74.89 -42.69 73.06
N GLU A 72 74.01 -43.42 73.75
CA GLU A 72 72.76 -43.93 73.16
C GLU A 72 71.82 -42.79 72.75
N ALA A 73 71.69 -41.75 73.59
CA ALA A 73 70.85 -40.59 73.30
C ALA A 73 71.41 -39.74 72.15
N GLU A 74 72.72 -39.52 72.10
CA GLU A 74 73.41 -38.81 71.02
C GLU A 74 73.29 -39.57 69.70
N ALA A 75 73.54 -40.89 69.70
CA ALA A 75 73.40 -41.72 68.52
C ALA A 75 71.95 -41.75 68.01
N ARG A 76 70.96 -41.82 68.93
CA ARG A 76 69.54 -41.70 68.56
C ARG A 76 69.23 -40.34 67.96
N ALA A 77 69.66 -39.25 68.58
CA ALA A 77 69.43 -37.91 68.08
C ALA A 77 70.04 -37.71 66.68
N GLU A 78 71.28 -38.15 66.48
CA GLU A 78 71.94 -38.05 65.17
C GLU A 78 71.24 -38.90 64.11
N ALA A 79 70.78 -40.11 64.46
CA ALA A 79 69.99 -40.95 63.57
C ALA A 79 68.67 -40.26 63.16
N THR A 80 67.93 -39.70 64.12
CA THR A 80 66.67 -38.98 63.84
C THR A 80 66.90 -37.73 62.99
N ILE A 81 67.98 -36.98 63.22
CA ILE A 81 68.33 -35.81 62.40
C ILE A 81 68.65 -36.25 60.96
N LYS A 82 69.45 -37.30 60.77
CA LYS A 82 69.76 -37.82 59.43
C LYS A 82 68.52 -38.35 58.71
N GLU A 83 67.62 -39.00 59.43
CA GLU A 83 66.34 -39.47 58.90
C GLU A 83 65.45 -38.30 58.47
N ALA A 84 65.34 -37.25 59.30
CA ALA A 84 64.58 -36.05 58.97
C ALA A 84 65.13 -35.32 57.74
N ILE A 85 66.46 -35.20 57.60
CA ILE A 85 67.10 -34.57 56.43
C ILE A 85 66.86 -35.42 55.17
N ALA A 86 67.00 -36.75 55.26
CA ALA A 86 66.74 -37.64 54.13
C ALA A 86 65.27 -37.56 53.69
N GLU A 87 64.34 -37.47 54.65
CA GLU A 87 62.92 -37.34 54.38
C GLU A 87 62.58 -35.97 53.77
N GLU A 88 63.19 -34.88 54.27
CA GLU A 88 63.04 -33.54 53.70
C GLU A 88 63.51 -33.51 52.24
N GLN A 89 64.67 -34.09 51.93
CA GLN A 89 65.19 -34.18 50.57
C GLN A 89 64.30 -35.03 49.65
N ARG A 90 63.78 -36.15 50.17
CA ARG A 90 62.82 -37.00 49.45
C ARG A 90 61.55 -36.22 49.12
N MET A 91 60.98 -35.55 50.11
CA MET A 91 59.77 -34.73 49.96
C MET A 91 59.98 -33.57 48.99
N ALA A 92 61.11 -32.86 49.09
CA ALA A 92 61.46 -31.79 48.15
C ALA A 92 61.53 -32.32 46.69
N SER A 93 62.12 -33.49 46.48
CA SER A 93 62.19 -34.12 45.15
C SER A 93 60.81 -34.53 44.63
N VAL A 94 59.94 -35.07 45.49
CA VAL A 94 58.54 -35.41 45.13
C VAL A 94 57.78 -34.15 44.74
N PHE A 95 57.85 -33.08 45.54
CA PHE A 95 57.17 -31.83 45.23
C PHE A 95 57.69 -31.18 43.95
N LEU A 96 59.00 -31.22 43.69
CA LEU A 96 59.55 -30.75 42.43
C LEU A 96 58.96 -31.53 41.25
N ASN A 97 58.95 -32.86 41.30
CA ASN A 97 58.35 -33.69 40.26
C ASN A 97 56.85 -33.40 40.09
N ASP A 98 56.09 -33.28 41.18
CA ASP A 98 54.66 -32.98 41.14
C ASP A 98 54.38 -31.60 40.54
N THR A 99 55.20 -30.59 40.87
CA THR A 99 55.07 -29.25 40.27
C THR A 99 55.35 -29.27 38.78
N GLU A 100 56.34 -30.03 38.32
CA GLU A 100 56.64 -30.17 36.88
C GLU A 100 55.54 -30.93 36.15
N ILE A 101 54.99 -31.99 36.75
CA ILE A 101 53.83 -32.72 36.20
C ILE A 101 52.61 -31.79 36.10
N ALA A 102 52.35 -30.99 37.14
CA ALA A 102 51.23 -30.04 37.16
C ALA A 102 51.40 -28.95 36.09
N LYS A 103 52.62 -28.40 35.92
CA LYS A 103 52.93 -27.46 34.84
C LYS A 103 52.72 -28.10 33.47
N ALA A 104 53.25 -29.30 33.24
CA ALA A 104 53.09 -30.01 31.98
C ALA A 104 51.62 -30.29 31.66
N LYS A 105 50.81 -30.69 32.66
CA LYS A 105 49.35 -30.85 32.51
C LYS A 105 48.67 -29.53 32.14
N ARG A 106 48.94 -28.46 32.88
CA ARG A 106 48.36 -27.14 32.61
C ARG A 106 48.70 -26.68 31.19
N ASP A 107 49.96 -26.80 30.78
CA ASP A 107 50.42 -26.36 29.47
C ASP A 107 49.83 -27.24 28.34
N PHE A 108 49.67 -28.54 28.58
CA PHE A 108 48.94 -29.44 27.68
C PHE A 108 47.47 -29.03 27.54
N GLU A 109 46.77 -28.78 28.64
CA GLU A 109 45.37 -28.35 28.64
C GLU A 109 45.17 -27.01 27.95
N LEU A 110 46.07 -26.03 28.18
CA LEU A 110 46.05 -24.74 27.50
C LEU A 110 46.24 -24.90 25.98
N LYS A 111 47.21 -25.72 25.55
CA LYS A 111 47.41 -26.01 24.12
C LYS A 111 46.21 -26.73 23.51
N LYS A 112 45.65 -27.72 24.21
CA LYS A 112 44.45 -28.43 23.78
C LYS A 112 43.28 -27.47 23.60
N ALA A 113 43.02 -26.61 24.58
CA ALA A 113 41.95 -25.62 24.50
C ALA A 113 42.17 -24.63 23.34
N ALA A 114 43.42 -24.19 23.10
CA ALA A 114 43.75 -23.34 21.96
C ALA A 114 43.45 -24.02 20.61
N TYR A 115 43.85 -25.29 20.45
CA TYR A 115 43.55 -26.05 19.24
C TYR A 115 42.06 -26.35 19.09
N ASP A 116 41.36 -26.66 20.18
CA ASP A 116 39.92 -26.88 20.15
C ASP A 116 39.19 -25.61 19.67
N VAL A 117 39.58 -24.43 20.16
CA VAL A 117 39.04 -23.15 19.69
C VAL A 117 39.34 -22.93 18.20
N GLU A 118 40.55 -23.23 17.74
CA GLU A 118 40.93 -23.09 16.34
C GLU A 118 40.12 -24.03 15.43
N VAL A 119 40.02 -25.31 15.80
CA VAL A 119 39.22 -26.32 15.08
C VAL A 119 37.75 -25.92 15.04
N GLN A 120 37.17 -25.49 16.17
CA GLN A 120 35.77 -25.06 16.23
C GLN A 120 35.53 -23.81 15.39
N THR A 121 36.46 -22.85 15.42
CA THR A 121 36.36 -21.64 14.58
C THR A 121 36.39 -22.02 13.10
N LYS A 122 37.30 -22.91 12.69
CA LYS A 122 37.39 -23.39 11.30
C LYS A 122 36.17 -24.20 10.88
N ASN A 123 35.62 -25.03 11.76
CA ASN A 123 34.39 -25.76 11.51
C ASN A 123 33.19 -24.80 11.36
N ALA A 124 33.05 -23.81 12.24
CA ALA A 124 32.00 -22.81 12.15
C ALA A 124 32.12 -21.95 10.88
N GLU A 125 33.35 -21.56 10.49
CA GLU A 125 33.62 -20.90 9.20
C GLU A 125 33.21 -21.77 8.02
N ALA A 126 33.52 -23.08 8.05
CA ALA A 126 33.14 -24.02 7.00
C ALA A 126 31.62 -24.23 6.91
N GLU A 127 30.93 -24.35 8.05
CA GLU A 127 29.47 -24.43 8.12
C GLU A 127 28.81 -23.16 7.58
N MET A 128 29.25 -21.98 8.03
CA MET A 128 28.76 -20.70 7.51
C MET A 128 29.01 -20.55 6.01
N ALA A 129 30.18 -20.97 5.51
CA ALA A 129 30.48 -20.96 4.08
C ALA A 129 29.55 -21.89 3.29
N TYR A 130 29.25 -23.08 3.82
CA TYR A 130 28.31 -24.02 3.23
C TYR A 130 26.89 -23.43 3.19
N GLU A 131 26.40 -22.88 4.30
CA GLU A 131 25.09 -22.23 4.38
C GLU A 131 24.97 -21.04 3.44
N LEU A 132 26.00 -20.18 3.39
CA LEU A 132 26.06 -19.05 2.47
C LEU A 132 26.00 -19.52 1.01
N GLN A 133 26.74 -20.58 0.66
CA GLN A 133 26.74 -21.13 -0.69
C GLN A 133 25.39 -21.75 -1.05
N ALA A 134 24.75 -22.45 -0.11
CA ALA A 134 23.39 -22.96 -0.27
C ALA A 134 22.38 -21.82 -0.49
N ALA A 135 22.49 -20.72 0.29
CA ALA A 135 21.64 -19.55 0.14
C ALA A 135 21.85 -18.85 -1.22
N LYS A 136 23.10 -18.65 -1.66
CA LYS A 136 23.41 -18.11 -3.00
C LYS A 136 22.85 -18.98 -4.11
N THR A 137 22.96 -20.30 -3.97
CA THR A 137 22.42 -21.25 -4.97
C THR A 137 20.89 -21.17 -5.00
N LYS A 138 20.22 -21.13 -3.84
CA LYS A 138 18.77 -20.91 -3.75
C LYS A 138 18.34 -19.59 -4.36
N GLN A 139 19.09 -18.51 -4.14
CA GLN A 139 18.81 -17.21 -4.75
C GLN A 139 18.90 -17.30 -6.28
N ARG A 140 19.97 -17.90 -6.82
CA ARG A 140 20.14 -18.11 -8.27
C ARG A 140 19.00 -18.94 -8.86
N ILE A 141 18.61 -20.05 -8.21
CA ILE A 141 17.46 -20.87 -8.65
C ILE A 141 16.19 -20.01 -8.67
N LYS A 142 15.96 -19.19 -7.65
CA LYS A 142 14.78 -18.31 -7.59
C LYS A 142 14.78 -17.23 -8.67
N GLU A 143 15.95 -16.67 -8.98
CA GLU A 143 16.13 -15.72 -10.08
C GLU A 143 15.82 -16.38 -11.43
N GLU A 144 16.36 -17.58 -11.68
CA GLU A 144 16.06 -18.36 -12.89
C GLU A 144 14.56 -18.73 -12.98
N GLN A 145 13.94 -19.16 -11.86
CA GLN A 145 12.50 -19.43 -11.80
C GLN A 145 11.66 -18.19 -12.11
N MET A 146 12.05 -17.02 -11.59
CA MET A 146 11.37 -15.76 -11.90
C MET A 146 11.50 -15.41 -13.37
N GLN A 147 12.67 -15.63 -13.99
CA GLN A 147 12.85 -15.42 -15.43
C GLN A 147 11.95 -16.34 -16.25
N ILE A 148 11.85 -17.63 -15.87
CA ILE A 148 10.92 -18.56 -16.51
C ILE A 148 9.49 -18.03 -16.39
N GLN A 149 9.08 -17.57 -15.20
CA GLN A 149 7.73 -17.04 -14.98
C GLN A 149 7.45 -15.76 -15.80
N VAL A 150 8.45 -14.87 -15.95
CA VAL A 150 8.34 -13.68 -16.81
C VAL A 150 8.18 -14.11 -18.26
N VAL A 151 8.98 -15.05 -18.75
CA VAL A 151 8.87 -15.57 -20.11
C VAL A 151 7.50 -16.21 -20.33
N GLU A 152 7.02 -17.08 -19.43
CA GLU A 152 5.69 -17.67 -19.49
C GLU A 152 4.59 -16.61 -19.54
N ARG A 153 4.64 -15.59 -18.67
CA ARG A 153 3.66 -14.49 -18.69
C ARG A 153 3.72 -13.67 -19.97
N THR A 154 4.92 -13.36 -20.47
CA THR A 154 5.05 -12.61 -21.73
C THR A 154 4.50 -13.40 -22.90
N GLN A 155 4.71 -14.72 -22.95
CA GLN A 155 4.09 -15.59 -23.94
C GLN A 155 2.56 -15.63 -23.79
N GLN A 156 2.03 -15.72 -22.56
CA GLN A 156 0.58 -15.66 -22.31
C GLN A 156 -0.03 -14.33 -22.79
N ILE A 157 0.63 -13.19 -22.50
CA ILE A 157 0.19 -11.88 -22.99
C ILE A 157 0.20 -11.85 -24.51
N ALA A 158 1.26 -12.36 -25.16
CA ALA A 158 1.33 -12.40 -26.61
C ALA A 158 0.21 -13.26 -27.23
N VAL A 159 -0.13 -14.40 -26.61
CA VAL A 159 -1.27 -15.24 -27.04
C VAL A 159 -2.59 -14.48 -26.85
N GLN A 160 -2.79 -13.82 -25.71
CA GLN A 160 -3.99 -13.02 -25.44
C GLN A 160 -4.14 -11.84 -26.41
N GLU A 161 -3.06 -11.14 -26.73
CA GLU A 161 -3.07 -10.07 -27.74
C GLU A 161 -3.45 -10.61 -29.11
N GLN A 162 -2.95 -11.78 -29.50
CA GLN A 162 -3.35 -12.44 -30.74
C GLN A 162 -4.83 -12.87 -30.73
N GLU A 163 -5.34 -13.37 -29.61
CA GLU A 163 -6.76 -13.70 -29.45
C GLU A 163 -7.65 -12.46 -29.54
N ILE A 164 -7.26 -11.35 -28.90
CA ILE A 164 -7.95 -10.06 -28.99
C ILE A 164 -7.95 -9.58 -30.44
N ALA A 165 -6.80 -9.60 -31.13
CA ALA A 165 -6.71 -9.19 -32.52
C ALA A 165 -7.57 -10.05 -33.45
N ARG A 166 -7.65 -11.37 -33.21
CA ARG A 166 -8.58 -12.25 -33.94
C ARG A 166 -10.03 -11.85 -33.67
N ARG A 167 -10.38 -11.65 -32.40
CA ARG A 167 -11.74 -11.29 -31.97
C ARG A 167 -12.17 -9.92 -32.50
N GLU A 168 -11.28 -8.95 -32.54
CA GLU A 168 -11.52 -7.63 -33.14
C GLU A 168 -11.83 -7.76 -34.63
N ARG A 169 -11.06 -8.56 -35.38
CA ARG A 169 -11.33 -8.81 -36.81
C ARG A 169 -12.66 -9.56 -37.03
N GLU A 170 -12.99 -10.51 -36.16
CA GLU A 170 -14.28 -11.18 -36.19
C GLU A 170 -15.44 -10.20 -35.93
N LEU A 171 -15.34 -9.37 -34.89
CA LEU A 171 -16.34 -8.34 -34.57
C LEU A 171 -16.46 -7.27 -35.65
N GLU A 172 -15.33 -6.88 -36.25
CA GLU A 172 -15.30 -5.97 -37.38
C GLU A 172 -16.08 -6.55 -38.57
N SER A 173 -15.84 -7.82 -38.91
CA SER A 173 -16.53 -8.50 -40.00
C SER A 173 -18.01 -8.74 -39.70
N THR A 174 -18.36 -9.20 -38.49
CA THR A 174 -19.72 -9.64 -38.15
C THR A 174 -20.63 -8.51 -37.68
N ILE A 175 -20.10 -7.51 -36.97
CA ILE A 175 -20.92 -6.44 -36.36
C ILE A 175 -20.69 -5.11 -37.08
N ARG A 176 -19.44 -4.64 -37.19
CA ARG A 176 -19.18 -3.28 -37.73
C ARG A 176 -19.53 -3.19 -39.21
N ARG A 177 -19.07 -4.13 -40.04
CA ARG A 177 -19.34 -4.07 -41.50
C ARG A 177 -20.84 -4.13 -41.84
N PRO A 178 -21.66 -5.04 -41.26
CA PRO A 178 -23.11 -5.01 -41.50
C PRO A 178 -23.79 -3.78 -40.92
N ALA A 179 -23.37 -3.30 -39.74
CA ALA A 179 -23.92 -2.09 -39.15
C ALA A 179 -23.61 -0.84 -39.99
N GLU A 180 -22.40 -0.74 -40.55
CA GLU A 180 -22.01 0.32 -41.48
C GLU A 180 -22.78 0.23 -42.80
N ALA A 181 -22.96 -0.98 -43.34
CA ALA A 181 -23.77 -1.21 -44.53
C ALA A 181 -25.24 -0.80 -44.30
N GLU A 182 -25.82 -1.15 -43.14
CA GLU A 182 -27.19 -0.77 -42.78
C GLU A 182 -27.33 0.73 -42.53
N LYS A 183 -26.36 1.34 -41.84
CA LYS A 183 -26.30 2.79 -41.67
C LYS A 183 -26.28 3.50 -43.03
N PHE A 184 -25.40 3.08 -43.94
CA PHE A 184 -25.30 3.64 -45.28
C PHE A 184 -26.61 3.44 -46.07
N ARG A 185 -27.24 2.27 -45.97
CA ARG A 185 -28.54 1.98 -46.59
C ARG A 185 -29.63 2.93 -46.07
N LEU A 186 -29.71 3.10 -44.75
CA LEU A 186 -30.69 3.98 -44.10
C LEU A 186 -30.45 5.45 -44.45
N GLU A 187 -29.19 5.92 -44.44
CA GLU A 187 -28.83 7.27 -44.87
C GLU A 187 -29.24 7.50 -46.33
N LYS A 188 -28.99 6.55 -47.22
CA LYS A 188 -29.41 6.67 -48.64
C LYS A 188 -30.92 6.66 -48.81
N ILE A 189 -31.65 5.84 -48.05
CA ILE A 189 -33.12 5.86 -48.05
C ILE A 189 -33.65 7.19 -47.50
N ALA A 190 -33.05 7.72 -46.43
CA ALA A 190 -33.43 9.02 -45.87
C ALA A 190 -33.14 10.18 -46.83
N GLU A 191 -31.97 10.17 -47.48
CA GLU A 191 -31.63 11.13 -48.55
C GLU A 191 -32.60 11.03 -49.73
N ALA A 192 -32.94 9.82 -50.17
CA ALA A 192 -33.89 9.60 -51.25
C ALA A 192 -35.31 10.09 -50.88
N ASN A 193 -35.77 9.80 -49.66
CA ASN A 193 -37.05 10.28 -49.15
C ASN A 193 -37.06 11.81 -49.03
N HIS A 194 -36.00 12.41 -48.50
CA HIS A 194 -35.88 13.86 -48.41
C HIS A 194 -35.93 14.51 -49.79
N LYS A 195 -35.18 13.97 -50.76
CA LYS A 195 -35.22 14.44 -52.16
C LYS A 195 -36.59 14.26 -52.79
N ARG A 196 -37.28 13.13 -52.55
CA ARG A 196 -38.63 12.88 -53.05
C ARG A 196 -39.61 13.92 -52.52
N VAL A 197 -39.60 14.18 -51.21
CA VAL A 197 -40.48 15.19 -50.58
C VAL A 197 -40.18 16.60 -51.10
N LEU A 198 -38.90 16.94 -51.30
CA LEU A 198 -38.51 18.23 -51.85
C LEU A 198 -39.01 18.40 -53.29
N LEU A 199 -38.80 17.40 -54.15
CA LEU A 199 -39.29 17.41 -55.53
C LEU A 199 -40.82 17.41 -55.61
N GLU A 200 -41.51 16.68 -54.75
CA GLU A 200 -42.98 16.71 -54.63
C GLU A 200 -43.46 18.11 -54.23
N ALA A 201 -42.83 18.73 -53.23
CA ALA A 201 -43.15 20.09 -52.80
C ALA A 201 -42.85 21.15 -53.89
N GLU A 202 -41.75 21.02 -54.63
CA GLU A 202 -41.44 21.87 -55.79
C GLU A 202 -42.46 21.69 -56.92
N ALA A 203 -42.83 20.44 -57.24
CA ALA A 203 -43.83 20.15 -58.26
C ALA A 203 -45.22 20.67 -57.87
N GLU A 204 -45.62 20.57 -56.61
CA GLU A 204 -46.86 21.16 -56.10
C GLU A 204 -46.82 22.69 -56.12
N ALA A 205 -45.70 23.30 -55.74
CA ALA A 205 -45.51 24.75 -55.82
C ALA A 205 -45.56 25.24 -57.27
N GLU A 206 -44.92 24.55 -58.21
CA GLU A 206 -44.95 24.86 -59.63
C GLU A 206 -46.35 24.64 -60.23
N SER A 207 -47.04 23.55 -59.87
CA SER A 207 -48.42 23.30 -60.29
C SER A 207 -49.37 24.39 -59.81
N THR A 208 -49.21 24.83 -58.55
CA THR A 208 -49.99 25.94 -57.98
C THR A 208 -49.67 27.26 -58.67
N ARG A 209 -48.40 27.53 -58.98
CA ARG A 209 -48.00 28.72 -59.75
C ARG A 209 -48.60 28.72 -61.15
N LEU A 210 -48.48 27.61 -61.89
CA LEU A 210 -49.05 27.47 -63.24
C LEU A 210 -50.58 27.59 -63.24
N ARG A 211 -51.26 27.00 -62.24
CA ARG A 211 -52.71 27.18 -62.05
C ARG A 211 -53.05 28.64 -61.74
N GLY A 212 -52.31 29.28 -60.85
CA GLY A 212 -52.50 30.69 -60.52
C GLY A 212 -52.27 31.62 -61.71
N GLU A 213 -51.25 31.36 -62.54
CA GLU A 213 -50.99 32.08 -63.79
C GLU A 213 -52.10 31.84 -64.83
N ALA A 214 -52.56 30.60 -64.98
CA ALA A 214 -53.67 30.26 -65.89
C ALA A 214 -54.99 30.90 -65.44
N GLU A 215 -55.28 30.91 -64.13
CA GLU A 215 -56.43 31.60 -63.55
C GLU A 215 -56.32 33.12 -63.73
N ALA A 216 -55.15 33.71 -63.48
CA ALA A 216 -54.92 35.13 -63.70
C ALA A 216 -55.10 35.51 -65.17
N PHE A 217 -54.57 34.72 -66.10
CA PHE A 217 -54.76 34.92 -67.54
C PHE A 217 -56.23 34.79 -67.95
N ALA A 218 -56.95 33.78 -67.43
CA ALA A 218 -58.37 33.59 -67.69
C ALA A 218 -59.22 34.75 -67.16
N ILE A 219 -58.90 35.27 -65.96
CA ILE A 219 -59.56 36.44 -65.38
C ILE A 219 -59.27 37.70 -66.22
N GLN A 220 -58.02 37.93 -66.61
CA GLN A 220 -57.66 39.06 -67.48
C GLN A 220 -58.35 38.99 -68.83
N ALA A 221 -58.41 37.82 -69.47
CA ALA A 221 -59.09 37.63 -70.74
C ALA A 221 -60.61 37.85 -70.61
N LYS A 222 -61.25 37.37 -69.53
CA LYS A 222 -62.66 37.66 -69.24
C LYS A 222 -62.89 39.14 -68.99
N ALA A 223 -62.07 39.78 -68.17
CA ALA A 223 -62.17 41.21 -67.87
C ALA A 223 -61.96 42.09 -69.12
N ALA A 224 -61.03 41.72 -70.01
CA ALA A 224 -60.84 42.40 -71.29
C ALA A 224 -62.05 42.22 -72.22
N ALA A 225 -62.61 41.01 -72.31
CA ALA A 225 -63.81 40.73 -73.08
C ALA A 225 -65.03 41.50 -72.54
N GLU A 226 -65.20 41.59 -71.22
CA GLU A 226 -66.23 42.39 -70.56
C GLU A 226 -66.03 43.89 -70.79
N ALA A 227 -64.78 44.37 -70.73
CA ALA A 227 -64.44 45.76 -71.03
C ALA A 227 -64.74 46.13 -72.49
N GLU A 228 -64.42 45.25 -73.45
CA GLU A 228 -64.72 45.45 -74.88
C GLU A 228 -66.24 45.39 -75.15
N GLN A 229 -66.96 44.46 -74.50
CA GLN A 229 -68.43 44.40 -74.52
C GLN A 229 -69.05 45.70 -73.97
N MET A 230 -68.56 46.22 -72.86
CA MET A 230 -69.03 47.48 -72.29
C MET A 230 -68.69 48.68 -73.19
N ALA A 231 -67.51 48.70 -73.81
CA ALA A 231 -67.12 49.76 -74.76
C ALA A 231 -68.03 49.77 -76.00
N LYS A 232 -68.30 48.61 -76.60
CA LYS A 232 -69.23 48.49 -77.74
C LYS A 232 -70.67 48.86 -77.37
N LYS A 233 -71.13 48.49 -76.17
CA LYS A 233 -72.43 48.97 -75.64
C LYS A 233 -72.44 50.49 -75.48
N ALA A 234 -71.36 51.09 -74.99
CA ALA A 234 -71.26 52.54 -74.83
C ALA A 234 -71.19 53.30 -76.18
N GLU A 235 -70.56 52.73 -77.21
CA GLU A 235 -70.58 53.27 -78.58
C GLU A 235 -71.96 53.17 -79.23
N ALA A 236 -72.64 52.04 -79.09
CA ALA A 236 -74.02 51.89 -79.56
C ALA A 236 -74.96 52.93 -78.91
N TRP A 237 -74.73 53.28 -77.63
CA TRP A 237 -75.52 54.29 -76.94
C TRP A 237 -75.21 55.73 -77.39
N LYS A 238 -74.04 55.99 -78.00
CA LYS A 238 -73.66 57.31 -78.52
C LYS A 238 -74.27 57.65 -79.88
N GLU A 239 -74.63 56.65 -80.70
CA GLU A 239 -75.24 56.87 -82.03
C GLU A 239 -76.77 57.02 -81.97
N TYR A 240 -77.44 56.49 -80.95
CA TYR A 240 -78.89 56.62 -80.75
C TYR A 240 -79.30 57.93 -80.04
N LYS A 241 -78.84 59.07 -80.57
CA LYS A 241 -78.89 60.39 -79.88
C LYS A 241 -80.26 61.01 -79.60
N GLU A 242 -81.33 60.60 -80.26
CA GLU A 242 -82.65 61.24 -80.05
C GLU A 242 -83.82 60.26 -79.76
N ALA A 243 -83.72 58.98 -80.16
CA ALA A 243 -84.79 58.00 -79.91
C ALA A 243 -84.64 57.22 -78.59
N ALA A 244 -83.40 56.96 -78.13
CA ALA A 244 -83.15 56.17 -76.92
C ALA A 244 -83.43 56.95 -75.62
N MET A 245 -83.42 58.28 -75.66
CA MET A 245 -83.78 59.06 -74.48
C MET A 245 -85.28 58.97 -74.19
N ILE A 246 -86.13 58.90 -75.23
CA ILE A 246 -87.58 58.69 -75.06
C ILE A 246 -87.89 57.24 -74.63
N ASP A 247 -87.20 56.25 -75.20
CA ASP A 247 -87.39 54.83 -74.86
C ASP A 247 -86.87 54.51 -73.44
N MET A 248 -85.71 55.06 -73.05
CA MET A 248 -85.20 54.95 -71.68
C MET A 248 -86.09 55.72 -70.69
N TYR A 249 -86.70 56.85 -71.09
CA TYR A 249 -87.72 57.49 -70.27
C TYR A 249 -88.96 56.61 -70.12
N LEU A 250 -89.49 56.00 -71.18
CA LEU A 250 -90.64 55.08 -71.12
C LEU A 250 -90.37 53.81 -70.29
N ASP A 251 -89.13 53.34 -70.25
CA ASP A 251 -88.74 52.10 -69.54
C ASP A 251 -88.29 52.36 -68.07
N VAL A 252 -87.78 53.56 -67.78
CA VAL A 252 -87.38 53.99 -66.43
C VAL A 252 -88.51 54.73 -65.69
N LEU A 253 -89.43 55.43 -66.38
CA LEU A 253 -90.59 56.09 -65.76
C LEU A 253 -91.43 55.13 -64.90
N PRO A 254 -91.74 53.88 -65.31
CA PRO A 254 -92.45 52.93 -64.47
C PRO A 254 -91.64 52.53 -63.23
N LYS A 255 -90.30 52.40 -63.34
CA LYS A 255 -89.42 52.00 -62.23
C LYS A 255 -89.25 53.11 -61.20
N VAL A 256 -89.14 54.36 -61.66
CA VAL A 256 -89.12 55.54 -60.76
C VAL A 256 -90.50 55.75 -60.13
N ALA A 257 -91.59 55.59 -60.88
CA ALA A 257 -92.94 55.64 -60.32
C ALA A 257 -93.15 54.53 -59.28
N ALA A 258 -92.62 53.32 -59.52
CA ALA A 258 -92.67 52.21 -58.57
C ALA A 258 -91.88 52.51 -57.28
N GLU A 259 -90.66 53.04 -57.36
CA GLU A 259 -89.87 53.37 -56.15
C GLU A 259 -90.32 54.63 -55.42
N VAL A 260 -90.95 55.59 -56.11
CA VAL A 260 -91.62 56.72 -55.45
C VAL A 260 -92.93 56.26 -54.78
N ALA A 261 -93.60 55.23 -55.31
CA ALA A 261 -94.79 54.62 -54.68
C ALA A 261 -94.47 53.57 -53.61
N ALA A 262 -93.24 53.03 -53.56
CA ALA A 262 -92.83 52.01 -52.60
C ALA A 262 -93.03 52.43 -51.12
N PRO A 263 -92.74 53.68 -50.70
CA PRO A 263 -93.05 54.14 -49.35
C PRO A 263 -94.54 54.19 -49.03
N LEU A 264 -95.41 54.39 -50.04
CA LEU A 264 -96.87 54.36 -49.87
C LEU A 264 -97.42 52.93 -49.80
N SER A 265 -96.81 51.97 -50.52
CA SER A 265 -97.13 50.54 -50.42
C SER A 265 -96.74 49.91 -49.08
N GLN A 266 -95.67 50.41 -48.44
CA GLN A 266 -95.21 49.92 -47.13
C GLN A 266 -95.93 50.56 -45.93
N ALA A 267 -96.73 51.61 -46.11
CA ALA A 267 -97.46 52.26 -45.03
C ALA A 267 -98.82 51.59 -44.75
N LYS A 268 -98.85 50.62 -43.82
CA LYS A 268 -100.08 49.90 -43.42
C LYS A 268 -101.17 50.73 -42.74
N LYS A 269 -100.87 51.92 -42.22
CA LYS A 269 -101.85 52.82 -41.58
C LYS A 269 -101.39 54.27 -41.64
N ILE A 270 -101.99 55.07 -42.54
CA ILE A 270 -101.80 56.51 -42.59
C ILE A 270 -102.89 57.14 -41.72
N THR A 271 -102.52 57.72 -40.57
CA THR A 271 -103.46 58.42 -39.69
C THR A 271 -103.31 59.91 -39.94
N MET A 272 -104.22 60.48 -40.74
CA MET A 272 -104.23 61.91 -41.05
C MET A 272 -105.05 62.65 -39.98
N VAL A 273 -104.39 63.49 -39.19
CA VAL A 273 -105.03 64.33 -38.18
C VAL A 273 -105.22 65.72 -38.79
N SER A 274 -106.45 66.07 -39.16
CA SER A 274 -106.77 67.41 -39.68
C SER A 274 -107.59 68.19 -38.66
N THR A 275 -106.99 69.24 -38.10
CA THR A 275 -107.65 70.23 -37.24
C THR A 275 -108.07 71.42 -38.11
N GLY A 276 -109.30 71.37 -38.64
CA GLY A 276 -109.94 72.55 -39.24
C GLY A 276 -110.22 72.45 -40.75
N THR A 277 -111.30 73.12 -41.14
CA THR A 277 -112.06 73.06 -42.39
C THR A 277 -111.27 73.35 -43.66
N GLY A 278 -110.95 72.30 -44.41
CA GLY A 278 -110.45 72.29 -45.79
C GLY A 278 -110.38 70.83 -46.27
N GLU A 279 -110.59 70.56 -47.57
CA GLU A 279 -110.72 69.20 -48.12
C GLU A 279 -109.66 68.22 -47.59
N VAL A 280 -110.12 67.19 -46.86
CA VAL A 280 -109.29 66.13 -46.29
C VAL A 280 -109.43 64.89 -47.16
N GLY A 281 -108.32 64.38 -47.71
CA GLY A 281 -108.34 63.16 -48.51
C GLY A 281 -107.17 63.04 -49.48
N ALA A 282 -107.24 62.01 -50.33
CA ALA A 282 -106.22 61.64 -51.32
C ALA A 282 -105.78 62.81 -52.21
N ALA A 283 -106.65 63.78 -52.46
CA ALA A 283 -106.36 64.97 -53.27
C ALA A 283 -105.20 65.83 -52.70
N LYS A 284 -105.05 65.92 -51.37
CA LYS A 284 -103.93 66.64 -50.75
C LYS A 284 -102.63 65.85 -50.83
N LEU A 285 -102.72 64.52 -50.76
CA LEU A 285 -101.58 63.61 -50.89
C LEU A 285 -101.05 63.59 -52.33
N THR A 286 -101.94 63.52 -53.33
CA THR A 286 -101.55 63.64 -54.74
C THR A 286 -101.03 65.04 -55.06
N GLY A 287 -101.59 66.08 -54.43
CA GLY A 287 -101.04 67.44 -54.49
C GLY A 287 -99.61 67.53 -53.94
N GLU A 288 -99.33 66.98 -52.76
CA GLU A 288 -97.98 66.93 -52.18
C GLU A 288 -97.01 66.11 -53.02
N ILE A 289 -97.46 65.00 -53.64
CA ILE A 289 -96.65 64.21 -54.57
C ILE A 289 -96.30 65.03 -55.82
N LEU A 290 -97.27 65.72 -56.41
CA LEU A 290 -97.03 66.64 -57.54
C LEU A 290 -96.05 67.76 -57.14
N ASP A 291 -96.15 68.27 -55.91
CA ASP A 291 -95.28 69.31 -55.40
C ASP A 291 -93.84 68.81 -55.13
N ILE A 292 -93.69 67.56 -54.66
CA ILE A 292 -92.39 66.88 -54.54
C ILE A 292 -91.78 66.64 -55.92
N VAL A 293 -92.57 66.11 -56.87
CA VAL A 293 -92.12 65.88 -58.26
C VAL A 293 -91.67 67.20 -58.91
N ASN A 294 -92.36 68.32 -58.65
CA ASN A 294 -91.95 69.64 -59.13
C ASN A 294 -90.68 70.18 -58.44
N LYS A 295 -90.38 69.76 -57.20
CA LYS A 295 -89.16 70.17 -56.46
C LYS A 295 -87.94 69.29 -56.75
N VAL A 296 -88.13 68.06 -57.23
CA VAL A 296 -87.04 67.12 -57.59
C VAL A 296 -86.03 67.74 -58.58
N PRO A 297 -86.42 68.47 -59.64
CA PRO A 297 -85.47 69.12 -60.53
C PRO A 297 -84.54 70.12 -59.82
N MET A 298 -85.04 70.87 -58.83
CA MET A 298 -84.21 71.81 -58.06
C MET A 298 -83.25 71.10 -57.10
N LEU A 299 -83.67 69.97 -56.52
CA LEU A 299 -82.85 69.15 -55.63
C LEU A 299 -81.67 68.52 -56.38
N VAL A 300 -81.90 68.00 -57.58
CA VAL A 300 -80.83 67.47 -58.42
C VAL A 300 -79.85 68.57 -58.81
N LYS A 301 -80.34 69.75 -59.21
CA LYS A 301 -79.49 70.93 -59.48
C LYS A 301 -78.59 71.28 -58.28
N SER A 302 -79.12 71.25 -57.06
CA SER A 302 -78.36 71.57 -55.85
C SER A 302 -77.30 70.53 -55.46
N MET A 303 -77.47 69.27 -55.86
CA MET A 303 -76.58 68.16 -55.50
C MET A 303 -75.56 67.83 -56.58
N THR A 304 -75.89 68.02 -57.87
CA THR A 304 -75.04 67.62 -59.00
C THR A 304 -74.54 68.79 -59.84
N GLY A 305 -75.02 70.01 -59.59
CA GLY A 305 -74.67 71.21 -60.37
C GLY A 305 -75.28 71.24 -61.78
N VAL A 306 -76.06 70.24 -62.17
CA VAL A 306 -76.66 70.12 -63.50
C VAL A 306 -78.11 70.62 -63.48
N ASP A 307 -78.39 71.65 -64.29
CA ASP A 307 -79.66 72.36 -64.36
C ASP A 307 -80.61 71.70 -65.37
N ILE A 308 -81.26 70.59 -64.97
CA ILE A 308 -82.10 69.75 -65.86
C ILE A 308 -83.30 70.55 -66.45
N SER A 309 -83.75 71.59 -65.76
CA SER A 309 -84.81 72.50 -66.25
C SER A 309 -84.40 73.32 -67.48
N LYS A 310 -83.11 73.68 -67.64
CA LYS A 310 -82.63 74.44 -68.80
C LYS A 310 -82.32 73.55 -70.01
N SER A 311 -81.92 72.31 -69.79
CA SER A 311 -81.73 71.33 -70.88
C SER A 311 -83.05 70.86 -71.52
N VAL A 312 -84.20 71.24 -70.97
CA VAL A 312 -85.54 70.93 -71.52
C VAL A 312 -86.16 72.10 -72.32
N HIS A 313 -85.55 73.30 -72.31
CA HIS A 313 -86.05 74.48 -73.04
C HIS A 313 -85.02 75.14 -73.98
N ALA A 314 -83.92 74.44 -74.28
CA ALA A 314 -82.95 74.83 -75.31
C ALA A 314 -82.85 73.76 -76.42
N ALA A 315 -84.02 73.28 -76.86
CA ALA A 315 -84.26 72.59 -78.12
C ALA A 315 -85.46 73.26 -78.79
#